data_AF-A0A166IB91-F1
#
_entry.id   AF-A0A166IB91-F1
#
_cell.length_a   1.000
_cell.length_b   1.000
_cell.length_c   1.000
_cell.angle_alpha   90.00
_cell.angle_beta   90.00
_cell.angle_gamma   90.00
#
_symmetry.space_group_name_H-M   'P 1'
#
loop_
_entity.id
_entity.type
_entity.pdbx_description
1 polymer ?
#
loop_
_entity_poly.entity_id
_entity_poly.type
_entity_poly.pdbx_seq_one_letter_code
_entity_poly.pdbx_strand_id
1 'polypeptide(L)' 'MPQAEPPTNSVVRAVPLVGQDGTKVEALSICHLDTASWSSSHFAFLVMDAKPGSPVCHFLAEAVNVAV' A
#
# COMPACT_ATOMS: atom_id res chain seq x y z
N MET A 1 17.63 -7.23 -9.47
CA MET A 1 16.48 -7.89 -10.14
C MET A 1 15.74 -6.79 -10.88
N PRO A 2 15.46 -6.94 -12.18
CA PRO A 2 14.90 -5.85 -12.98
C PRO A 2 13.50 -5.48 -12.47
N GLN A 3 13.36 -4.27 -11.95
CA GLN A 3 12.07 -3.65 -11.60
C GLN A 3 11.58 -2.90 -12.84
N ALA A 4 10.77 -3.57 -13.66
CA ALA A 4 10.02 -2.98 -14.76
C ALA A 4 8.80 -3.85 -15.05
N GLU A 5 7.68 -3.52 -14.40
CA GLU A 5 6.28 -3.64 -14.86
C GLU A 5 5.37 -3.32 -13.65
N PRO A 6 4.44 -2.35 -13.73
CA PRO A 6 3.44 -2.18 -12.70
C PRO A 6 2.46 -3.36 -12.80
N PRO A 7 2.34 -4.22 -11.77
CA PRO A 7 1.38 -5.30 -11.84
C PRO A 7 -0.01 -4.66 -11.81
N THR A 8 -0.89 -5.07 -12.71
CA THR A 8 -2.28 -4.63 -12.91
C THR A 8 -3.21 -4.81 -11.68
N ASN A 9 -2.62 -5.04 -10.51
CA ASN A 9 -3.23 -5.32 -9.22
C ASN A 9 -2.71 -4.37 -8.12
N SER A 10 -1.88 -3.39 -8.47
CA SER A 10 -1.43 -2.34 -7.54
C SER A 10 -1.91 -0.97 -8.02
N VAL A 11 -2.45 -0.18 -7.11
CA VAL A 11 -2.97 1.17 -7.41
C VAL A 11 -2.34 2.21 -6.50
N VAL A 12 -2.02 3.36 -7.08
CA VAL A 12 -1.54 4.53 -6.35
C VAL A 12 -2.64 5.59 -6.34
N ARG A 13 -2.95 6.15 -5.18
CA ARG A 13 -3.97 7.19 -5.01
C ARG A 13 -3.49 8.24 -4.02
N ALA A 14 -3.82 9.50 -4.27
CA ALA A 14 -3.78 10.52 -3.24
C ALA A 14 -4.99 10.31 -2.31
N VAL A 15 -4.76 10.34 -1.00
CA VAL A 15 -5.79 10.11 0.02
C VAL A 15 -5.63 11.12 1.16
N PRO A 16 -6.73 11.67 1.70
CA PRO A 16 -6.68 12.53 2.87
C PRO A 16 -6.49 11.67 4.13
N LEU A 17 -5.49 12.02 4.95
CA LEU A 17 -5.30 11.45 6.29
C LEU A 17 -5.60 12.51 7.35
N VAL A 18 -6.23 12.08 8.44
CA VAL A 18 -6.58 12.94 9.57
C VAL A 18 -5.91 12.40 10.82
N GLY A 19 -5.03 13.20 11.42
CA GLY A 19 -4.40 12.92 12.70
C GLY A 19 -5.40 13.00 13.84
N GLN A 20 -5.07 12.38 14.97
CA GLN A 20 -5.90 12.43 16.18
C GLN A 20 -6.08 13.85 16.72
N ASP A 21 -5.12 14.74 16.46
CA ASP A 21 -5.14 16.16 16.77
C ASP A 21 -5.96 17.01 15.79
N GLY A 22 -6.54 16.40 14.74
CA GLY A 22 -7.28 17.07 13.68
C GLY A 22 -6.42 17.59 12.53
N THR A 23 -5.10 17.39 12.57
CA THR A 23 -4.20 17.76 11.47
C THR A 23 -4.56 16.96 10.22
N LYS A 24 -4.70 17.65 9.07
CA LYS A 24 -5.01 17.02 7.78
C LYS A 24 -3.80 17.06 6.86
N VAL A 25 -3.46 15.92 6.25
CA VAL A 25 -2.40 15.81 5.25
C VAL A 25 -2.91 15.03 4.04
N GLU A 26 -2.44 15.41 2.86
CA GLU A 26 -2.60 14.60 1.65
C GLU A 26 -1.43 13.62 1.57
N ALA A 27 -1.73 12.33 1.53
CA ALA A 27 -0.74 11.26 1.46
C ALA A 27 -0.91 10.45 0.17
N LEU A 28 0.14 9.75 -0.23
CA LEU A 28 0.03 8.72 -1.26
C LEU A 28 -0.24 7.37 -0.60
N SER A 29 -1.28 6.68 -1.08
CA SER A 29 -1.52 5.28 -0.77
C SER A 29 -1.10 4.40 -1.95
N ILE A 30 -0.33 3.35 -1.69
CA ILE A 30 -0.07 2.27 -2.64
C ILE A 30 -0.79 1.04 -2.12
N CYS A 31 -1.76 0.53 -2.86
CA CYS A 31 -2.54 -0.63 -2.47
C CYS A 31 -2.33 -1.79 -3.44
N HIS A 32 -2.01 -2.97 -2.91
CA HIS A 32 -2.12 -4.24 -3.60
C HIS A 32 -3.56 -4.76 -3.39
N LEU A 33 -4.37 -4.79 -4.45
CA LEU A 33 -5.81 -5.06 -4.36
C LEU A 33 -6.14 -6.54 -4.18
N ASP A 34 -5.28 -7.43 -4.65
CA ASP A 34 -5.37 -8.87 -4.49
C ASP A 34 -3.97 -9.44 -4.20
N THR A 35 -3.84 -10.05 -3.03
CA THR A 35 -2.59 -10.65 -2.55
C THR A 35 -2.65 -12.18 -2.54
N ALA A 36 -3.56 -12.80 -3.30
CA ALA A 36 -3.77 -14.25 -3.27
C ALA A 36 -2.51 -15.04 -3.65
N SER A 37 -1.64 -14.45 -4.47
CA SER A 37 -0.35 -15.03 -4.87
C SER A 37 0.79 -14.80 -3.87
N TRP A 38 0.59 -13.99 -2.83
CA TRP A 38 1.61 -13.77 -1.80
C TRP A 38 1.74 -15.01 -0.91
N SER A 39 2.95 -15.25 -0.40
CA SER A 39 3.19 -16.33 0.56
C SER A 39 2.24 -16.19 1.76
N SER A 40 1.65 -17.29 2.22
CA SER A 40 0.83 -17.29 3.43
C SER A 40 1.62 -16.87 4.69
N SER A 41 2.96 -17.01 4.67
CA SER A 41 3.86 -16.54 5.72
C SER A 41 4.35 -15.09 5.52
N HIS A 42 3.81 -14.35 4.54
CA HIS A 42 4.22 -12.98 4.28
C HIS A 42 4.00 -12.11 5.53
N PHE A 43 4.99 -11.27 5.87
CA PHE A 43 4.99 -10.49 7.11
C PHE A 43 3.75 -9.62 7.30
N ALA A 44 3.21 -9.08 6.21
CA ALA A 44 1.97 -8.31 6.22
C ALA A 44 0.79 -9.10 6.82
N PHE A 45 0.66 -10.40 6.51
CA PHE A 45 -0.41 -11.24 7.03
C PHE A 45 -0.23 -11.55 8.53
N LEU A 46 1.01 -11.62 9.00
CA LEU A 46 1.32 -11.85 10.41
C LEU A 46 0.97 -10.65 11.28
N VAL A 47 1.23 -9.42 10.81
CA VAL A 47 0.99 -8.20 11.58
C VAL A 47 -0.47 -7.76 11.52
N MET A 48 -1.14 -7.94 10.38
CA MET A 48 -2.52 -7.48 10.18
C MET A 48 -3.58 -8.53 10.48
N ASP A 49 -3.19 -9.75 10.90
CA ASP A 49 -4.09 -10.89 11.06
C ASP A 49 -4.98 -11.13 9.81
N ALA A 50 -4.35 -11.03 8.64
CA ALA A 50 -5.01 -11.10 7.34
C ALA A 50 -4.66 -12.40 6.58
N LYS A 51 -5.42 -12.71 5.54
CA LYS A 51 -5.18 -13.90 4.68
C LYS A 51 -4.80 -13.48 3.25
N PRO A 52 -4.08 -14.34 2.49
CA PRO A 52 -3.87 -14.13 1.06
C PRO A 52 -5.18 -13.81 0.34
N GLY A 53 -5.13 -12.81 -0.55
CA GLY A 53 -6.29 -12.28 -1.27
C GLY A 53 -6.91 -11.05 -0.60
N SER A 54 -6.51 -10.74 0.63
CA SER A 54 -6.90 -9.49 1.30
C SER A 54 -6.10 -8.30 0.74
N PRO A 55 -6.71 -7.13 0.52
CA PRO A 55 -5.97 -5.95 0.10
C PRO A 55 -4.95 -5.49 1.15
N VAL A 56 -3.79 -5.01 0.71
CA VAL A 56 -2.74 -4.44 1.57
C VAL A 56 -2.35 -3.07 1.05
N CYS A 57 -2.42 -2.05 1.90
CA CYS A 57 -2.10 -0.66 1.54
C CYS A 57 -0.95 -0.09 2.38
N HIS A 58 -0.08 0.67 1.73
CA HIS A 58 0.98 1.46 2.33
C HIS A 58 0.63 2.94 2.22
N PHE A 59 0.72 3.68 3.33
CA PHE A 59 0.55 5.14 3.35
C PHE A 59 1.92 5.79 3.53
N LEU A 60 2.29 6.67 2.61
CA LEU A 60 3.60 7.32 2.58
C LEU A 60 3.43 8.81 2.91
N ALA A 61 4.25 9.30 3.83
CA ALA A 61 4.15 10.65 4.39
C ALA A 61 4.62 11.77 3.43
N GLU A 62 5.29 11.43 2.33
CA GLU A 62 5.78 12.41 1.34
C GLU A 62 5.79 11.81 -0.07
N ALA A 63 5.52 12.67 -1.06
CA ALA A 63 5.80 12.41 -2.47
C ALA A 63 7.32 12.51 -2.74
N VAL A 64 8.13 11.70 -2.03
CA VAL A 64 9.57 11.63 -2.26
C VAL A 64 9.79 10.98 -3.63
N ASN A 65 9.91 11.80 -4.68
CA ASN A 65 10.27 11.41 -6.05
C ASN A 65 9.79 10.01 -6.47
N VAL A 66 8.50 9.71 -6.30
CA VAL A 66 7.88 8.60 -7.03
C VAL A 66 7.63 9.13 -8.43
N ALA A 67 8.69 9.21 -9.23
CA ALA A 67 8.57 9.41 -10.66
C ALA A 67 7.74 8.23 -11.19
N VAL A 68 6.55 8.55 -11.72
CA VAL A 68 5.72 7.63 -12.49
C VAL A 68 6.26 7.56 -13.90
#